data_AF-A0A1G8ICW8-F1
#
_entry.id   AF-A0A1G8ICW8-F1
#
_cell.length_a   1.000
_cell.length_b   1.000
_cell.length_c   1.000
_cell.angle_alpha   90.00
_cell.angle_beta   90.00
_cell.angle_gamma   90.00
#
_symmetry.space_group_name_H-M   'P 1'
#
loop_
_entity.id
_entity.type
_entity.pdbx_description
1 polymer ?
#
loop_
_entity_poly.entity_id
_entity_poly.type
_entity_poly.pdbx_seq_one_letter_code
_entity_poly.pdbx_strand_id
1 'polypeptide(L)'
;MHENTKGGADVVIDCVGMDGTVPPSKKHGSEGDNQFGTISPIVTASQAVGKFGTVQLTGVYGTEANNFPLGDFLYKKCFFKNGASPCHSLDEIV
;
A
#
# COMPACT_ATOMS: atom_id res chain seq x y z
N MET A 1 -11.78 10.25 -7.93
CA MET A 1 -11.95 9.82 -6.51
C MET A 1 -12.32 10.99 -5.62
N HIS A 2 -11.50 12.03 -5.56
CA HIS A 2 -11.62 13.07 -4.53
C HIS A 2 -12.92 13.88 -4.57
N GLU A 3 -13.51 14.08 -5.75
CA GLU A 3 -14.80 14.79 -5.87
C GLU A 3 -15.95 14.01 -5.23
N ASN A 4 -16.04 12.71 -5.49
CA ASN A 4 -17.08 11.84 -4.92
C ASN A 4 -16.87 11.58 -3.42
N THR A 5 -15.63 11.62 -2.95
CA THR A 5 -15.26 11.38 -1.54
C THR A 5 -14.98 12.67 -0.77
N LYS A 6 -15.27 13.85 -1.34
CA LYS A 6 -15.07 15.16 -0.69
C LYS A 6 -13.66 15.38 -0.13
N GLY A 7 -12.63 14.92 -0.85
CA GLY A 7 -11.22 15.14 -0.50
C GLY A 7 -10.45 13.89 -0.05
N GLY A 8 -11.10 12.72 0.01
CA GLY A 8 -10.42 11.42 0.18
C GLY A 8 -11.29 10.42 0.93
N ALA A 9 -10.93 9.14 0.88
CA ALA A 9 -11.66 8.09 1.59
C ALA A 9 -11.31 8.05 3.08
N ASP A 10 -12.28 7.81 3.96
CA ASP A 10 -12.05 7.62 5.39
C ASP A 10 -11.29 6.33 5.69
N VAL A 11 -11.52 5.29 4.88
CA VAL A 11 -10.85 4.00 4.96
C VAL A 11 -10.40 3.56 3.58
N VAL A 12 -9.15 3.14 3.47
CA VAL A 12 -8.59 2.50 2.27
C VAL A 12 -8.06 1.13 2.67
N ILE A 13 -8.40 0.10 1.90
CA ILE A 13 -7.93 -1.27 2.13
C ILE A 13 -7.10 -1.68 0.91
N ASP A 14 -5.84 -1.99 1.15
CA ASP A 14 -4.94 -2.57 0.16
C ASP A 14 -4.93 -4.09 0.32
N CYS A 15 -5.42 -4.79 -0.69
CA CYS A 15 -5.47 -6.25 -0.77
C CYS A 15 -4.57 -6.82 -1.86
N VAL A 16 -3.67 -6.02 -2.44
CA VAL A 16 -2.84 -6.45 -3.58
C VAL A 16 -1.47 -6.89 -3.10
N GLY A 17 -0.78 -6.08 -2.29
CA GLY A 17 0.58 -6.44 -1.89
C GLY A 17 1.57 -6.36 -3.06
N MET A 18 2.62 -7.19 -2.97
CA MET A 18 3.63 -7.34 -4.02
C MET A 18 3.19 -8.24 -5.18
N ASP A 19 1.98 -8.80 -5.16
CA ASP A 19 1.45 -9.55 -6.31
C ASP A 19 1.11 -8.64 -7.51
N GLY A 20 1.13 -7.31 -7.30
CA GLY A 20 0.90 -6.35 -8.36
C GLY A 20 1.98 -6.42 -9.47
N THR A 21 1.53 -6.43 -10.72
CA THR A 21 2.43 -6.48 -11.88
C THR A 21 3.01 -5.10 -12.19
N VAL A 22 4.32 -5.03 -12.38
CA VAL A 22 4.99 -3.84 -12.92
C VAL A 22 4.75 -3.78 -14.44
N PRO A 23 4.16 -2.70 -14.98
CA PRO A 23 4.02 -2.53 -16.41
C PRO A 23 5.39 -2.52 -17.11
N PRO A 24 5.56 -3.15 -18.29
CA PRO A 24 6.86 -3.27 -18.97
C PRO A 24 7.55 -1.94 -19.29
N SER A 25 6.79 -0.85 -19.37
CA SER A 25 7.28 0.50 -19.69
C SER A 25 7.58 1.36 -18.47
N LYS A 26 7.35 0.87 -17.24
CA LYS A 26 7.62 1.61 -16.01
C LYS A 26 8.90 1.13 -15.34
N LYS A 27 9.78 2.08 -15.03
CA LYS A 27 10.86 1.86 -14.06
C LYS A 27 10.25 1.58 -12.69
N HIS A 28 10.77 0.56 -12.02
CA HIS A 28 10.34 0.13 -10.71
C HIS A 28 11.56 -0.25 -9.87
N GLY A 29 11.58 0.13 -8.59
CA GLY A 29 12.75 0.07 -7.72
C GLY A 29 13.86 1.09 -8.08
N SER A 30 14.79 1.31 -7.16
CA SER A 30 16.10 1.93 -7.38
C SER A 30 17.18 0.89 -7.72
N GLU A 31 18.32 1.36 -8.25
CA GLU A 31 19.53 0.51 -8.39
C GLU A 31 19.95 -0.02 -7.01
N GLY A 32 19.86 -1.33 -6.82
CA GLY A 32 20.14 -2.01 -5.55
C GLY A 32 18.91 -2.40 -4.74
N ASP A 33 17.69 -2.12 -5.22
CA ASP A 33 16.47 -2.57 -4.56
C ASP A 33 16.30 -4.08 -4.73
N ASN A 34 16.14 -4.78 -3.60
CA ASN A 34 15.68 -6.17 -3.60
C ASN A 34 14.13 -6.23 -3.67
N GLN A 35 13.52 -5.34 -4.47
CA GLN A 35 12.09 -5.21 -4.52
C GLN A 35 11.47 -6.23 -5.47
N PHE A 36 10.62 -7.09 -4.92
CA PHE A 36 9.75 -7.97 -5.69
C PHE A 36 8.36 -7.35 -5.84
N GLY A 37 7.74 -7.45 -7.02
CA GLY A 37 6.40 -6.91 -7.25
C GLY A 37 6.37 -5.41 -7.49
N THR A 38 5.35 -4.73 -6.97
CA THR A 38 5.18 -3.27 -7.13
C THR A 38 4.65 -2.58 -5.87
N ILE A 39 5.14 -1.36 -5.57
CA ILE A 39 4.58 -0.48 -4.52
C ILE A 39 3.39 0.35 -5.01
N SER A 40 2.97 0.21 -6.28
CA SER A 40 1.89 1.02 -6.85
C SER A 40 0.58 0.97 -6.05
N PRO A 41 0.15 -0.15 -5.44
CA PRO A 41 -1.04 -0.18 -4.59
C PRO A 41 -0.93 0.76 -3.38
N ILE A 42 0.23 0.79 -2.71
CA ILE A 42 0.49 1.69 -1.58
C ILE A 42 0.51 3.16 -2.02
N VAL A 43 1.10 3.47 -3.18
CA VAL A 43 1.07 4.82 -3.76
C VAL A 43 -0.38 5.24 -4.08
N THR A 44 -1.17 4.31 -4.59
CA THR A 44 -2.59 4.57 -4.84
C THR A 44 -3.34 4.81 -3.54
N ALA A 45 -3.04 4.03 -2.49
CA ALA A 45 -3.61 4.22 -1.17
C ALA A 45 -3.22 5.57 -0.55
N SER A 46 -1.96 6.01 -0.75
CA SER A 46 -1.49 7.32 -0.32
C SER A 46 -2.19 8.46 -1.01
N GLN A 47 -2.68 8.29 -2.25
CA GLN A 47 -3.45 9.31 -2.95
C GLN A 47 -4.94 9.24 -2.61
N ALA A 48 -5.47 8.05 -2.32
CA ALA A 48 -6.89 7.83 -2.10
C ALA A 48 -7.37 8.23 -0.70
N VAL A 49 -6.56 8.01 0.34
CA VAL A 49 -6.98 8.24 1.74
C VAL A 49 -7.13 9.73 2.06
N GLY A 50 -8.16 10.09 2.83
CA GLY A 50 -8.37 11.45 3.33
C GLY A 50 -7.44 11.80 4.51
N LYS A 51 -7.51 13.05 4.98
CA LYS A 51 -6.86 13.44 6.26
C LYS A 51 -7.49 12.66 7.41
N PHE A 52 -6.67 12.20 8.34
CA PHE A 52 -7.08 11.38 9.49
C PHE A 52 -7.74 10.04 9.14
N GLY A 53 -7.67 9.63 7.87
CA GLY A 53 -8.21 8.35 7.42
C GLY A 53 -7.36 7.17 7.87
N THR A 54 -7.91 5.96 7.74
CA THR A 54 -7.23 4.70 8.04
C THR A 54 -6.85 3.98 6.76
N VAL A 55 -5.61 3.50 6.69
CA VAL A 55 -5.13 2.63 5.63
C VAL A 55 -4.90 1.24 6.23
N GLN A 56 -5.57 0.25 5.67
CA GLN A 56 -5.40 -1.15 6.04
C GLN A 56 -4.59 -1.87 4.97
N LEU A 57 -3.34 -2.22 5.28
CA LEU A 57 -2.48 -3.01 4.39
C LEU A 57 -2.64 -4.49 4.73
N THR A 58 -3.46 -5.17 3.92
CA THR A 58 -3.66 -6.63 4.01
C THR A 58 -2.83 -7.40 3.00
N GLY A 59 -2.47 -6.77 1.88
CA GLY A 59 -1.53 -7.33 0.92
C GLY A 59 -0.13 -7.53 1.51
N VAL A 60 0.57 -8.57 1.05
CA VAL A 60 1.90 -8.93 1.56
C VAL A 60 2.98 -8.05 0.94
N TYR A 61 3.78 -7.40 1.78
CA TYR A 61 4.97 -6.61 1.42
C TYR A 61 6.21 -7.20 2.09
N GLY A 62 6.65 -8.36 1.62
CA GLY A 62 7.72 -9.18 2.21
C GLY A 62 9.14 -8.91 1.72
N THR A 63 9.35 -8.05 0.72
CA THR A 63 10.70 -7.67 0.27
C THR A 63 10.98 -6.20 0.57
N GLU A 64 12.25 -5.87 0.70
CA GLU A 64 12.69 -4.49 0.86
C GLU A 64 12.34 -3.67 -0.39
N ALA A 65 11.80 -2.48 -0.19
CA ALA A 65 11.38 -1.57 -1.25
C ALA A 65 11.65 -0.12 -0.85
N ASN A 66 12.11 0.69 -1.79
CA ASN A 66 12.32 2.12 -1.58
C ASN A 66 11.13 2.95 -2.09
N ASN A 67 11.14 4.25 -1.76
CA ASN A 67 10.13 5.22 -2.18
C ASN A 67 8.71 4.94 -1.67
N PHE A 68 8.59 4.36 -0.47
CA PHE A 68 7.32 4.28 0.23
C PHE A 68 6.76 5.69 0.48
N PRO A 69 5.48 5.99 0.18
CA PRO A 69 4.92 7.33 0.26
C PRO A 69 4.58 7.76 1.71
N LEU A 70 5.52 7.55 2.64
CA LEU A 70 5.37 7.91 4.05
C LEU A 70 5.06 9.39 4.24
N GLY A 71 5.66 10.27 3.43
CA GLY A 71 5.42 11.71 3.48
C GLY A 71 3.93 12.07 3.32
N ASP A 72 3.24 11.48 2.35
CA ASP A 72 1.82 11.71 2.10
C ASP A 72 0.96 11.27 3.29
N PHE A 73 1.27 10.10 3.84
CA PHE A 73 0.53 9.53 4.96
C PHE A 73 0.73 10.33 6.25
N LEU A 74 1.97 10.73 6.53
CA LEU A 74 2.30 11.54 7.70
C LEU A 74 1.71 12.95 7.61
N TYR A 75 1.79 13.60 6.44
CA TYR A 75 1.19 14.92 6.23
C TYR A 75 -0.32 14.91 6.48
N LYS A 76 -1.00 13.85 6.03
CA LYS A 76 -2.44 13.63 6.23
C LYS A 76 -2.80 13.04 7.59
N LYS A 77 -1.81 12.69 8.42
CA LYS A 77 -1.99 12.06 9.74
C LYS A 77 -2.85 10.79 9.68
N CYS A 78 -2.52 9.91 8.74
CA CYS A 78 -3.26 8.67 8.54
C CYS A 78 -2.94 7.63 9.62
N PHE A 79 -3.92 6.80 9.97
CA PHE A 79 -3.73 5.61 10.80
C PHE A 79 -3.41 4.39 9.93
N PHE A 80 -2.56 3.51 10.43
CA PHE A 80 -2.23 2.25 9.76
C PHE A 80 -2.76 1.06 10.53
N LYS A 81 -3.36 0.12 9.80
CA LYS A 81 -3.66 -1.24 10.26
C LYS A 81 -2.97 -2.21 9.32
N ASN A 82 -2.13 -3.08 9.84
CA ASN A 82 -1.36 -4.02 9.04
C ASN A 82 -1.50 -5.43 9.62
N GLY A 83 -1.12 -6.44 8.83
CA GLY A 83 -1.04 -7.83 9.25
C GLY A 83 -2.05 -8.72 8.53
N ALA A 84 -1.82 -10.02 8.63
CA ALA A 84 -2.73 -11.03 8.10
C ALA A 84 -4.11 -10.90 8.76
N SER A 85 -5.15 -11.11 7.96
CA SER A 85 -6.50 -11.25 8.51
C SER A 85 -6.51 -12.42 9.51
N PRO A 86 -7.22 -12.34 10.64
CA PRO A 86 -7.28 -13.42 11.63
C PRO A 86 -7.76 -14.77 11.07
N CYS A 87 -8.40 -14.77 9.90
CA CYS A 87 -8.85 -15.97 9.20
C CYS A 87 -7.79 -16.59 8.28
N HIS A 88 -6.68 -15.91 7.99
CA HIS A 88 -5.49 -16.48 7.36
C HIS A 88 -4.54 -16.86 8.49
N SER A 89 -4.76 -18.03 9.10
CA SER A 89 -3.78 -18.63 10.01
C SER A 89 -2.47 -18.87 9.26
N LEU A 90 -1.36 -18.59 9.92
CA LEU A 90 0.01 -18.75 9.40
C LEU A 90 0.34 -20.19 8.91
N ASP A 91 -0.56 -21.15 9.14
CA ASP A 91 -0.42 -22.56 8.76
C ASP A 91 -0.66 -22.84 7.25
N GLU A 92 -1.25 -21.92 6.48
CA GLU A 92 -1.48 -22.12 5.02
C GLU A 92 -0.32 -21.61 4.13
N ILE A 93 0.77 -21.09 4.70
CA ILE A 93 1.91 -20.49 3.95
C ILE A 93 3.23 -21.27 4.19
N VAL A 94 3.17 -22.52 4.66
CA VAL A 94 4.33 -23.44 4.75
C VAL A 94 4.14 -24.71 3.93
#